data_AF-A0A925P7M9-F1
#
_entry.id   AF-A0A925P7M9-F1
#
_cell.length_a   1.000
_cell.length_b   1.000
_cell.length_c   1.000
_cell.angle_alpha   90.00
_cell.angle_beta   90.00
_cell.angle_gamma   90.00
#
_symmetry.space_group_name_H-M   'P 1'
#
loop_
_entity.id
_entity.type
_entity.pdbx_description
1 polymer ?
#
loop_
_entity_poly.entity_id
_entity_poly.type
_entity_poly.pdbx_seq_one_letter_code
_entity_poly.pdbx_strand_id
1 'polypeptide(L)'
;ALEYLLATDPQDAASHATPAATTLRLAASDYLALTFRRRIATQGLAHEVQAGGDLTTWSSAETTLAAPPLDHGDGTETVTYRDLIPLDAAPTRFLRLRLTETP
;
A
#
# COMPACT_ATOMS: atom_id res chain seq x y z
N ALA A 1 14.13 3.34 -7.57
CA ALA A 1 13.38 3.34 -6.29
C ALA A 1 12.21 2.35 -6.27
N LEU A 2 11.24 2.45 -7.19
CA LEU A 2 10.02 1.61 -7.17
C LEU A 2 10.32 0.09 -7.26
N GLU A 3 11.02 -0.33 -8.30
CA GLU A 3 11.38 -1.75 -8.52
C GLU A 3 12.14 -2.35 -7.32
N TYR A 4 13.05 -1.56 -6.75
CA TYR A 4 13.78 -1.95 -5.56
C TYR A 4 12.85 -2.13 -4.35
N LEU A 5 11.96 -1.19 -4.05
CA LEU A 5 11.02 -1.31 -2.93
C LEU A 5 10.14 -2.56 -3.09
N LEU A 6 9.60 -2.79 -4.29
CA LEU A 6 8.63 -3.86 -4.56
C LEU A 6 9.29 -5.24 -4.80
N ALA A 7 10.61 -5.32 -4.65
CA ALA A 7 11.41 -6.54 -4.82
C ALA A 7 11.28 -7.17 -6.21
N THR A 8 11.18 -6.32 -7.24
CA THR A 8 11.11 -6.71 -8.65
C THR A 8 12.43 -6.44 -9.37
N ASP A 9 12.59 -7.05 -10.55
CA ASP A 9 13.80 -6.94 -11.35
C ASP A 9 13.64 -5.84 -12.41
N PRO A 10 14.34 -4.69 -12.28
CA PRO A 10 14.24 -3.60 -13.24
C PRO A 10 14.77 -3.95 -14.64
N GLN A 11 15.48 -5.07 -14.81
CA GLN A 11 15.99 -5.55 -16.10
C GLN A 11 15.04 -6.54 -16.79
N ASP A 12 14.00 -7.02 -16.11
CA ASP A 12 13.01 -7.93 -16.66
C ASP A 12 11.61 -7.31 -16.58
N ALA A 13 11.07 -6.88 -17.73
CA ALA A 13 9.73 -6.29 -17.80
C ALA A 13 8.61 -7.24 -17.34
N ALA A 14 8.84 -8.56 -17.34
CA ALA A 14 7.89 -9.52 -16.80
C ALA A 14 7.94 -9.57 -15.26
N SER A 15 9.03 -9.12 -14.65
CA SER A 15 9.22 -9.03 -13.20
C SER A 15 8.56 -7.75 -12.67
N HIS A 16 7.28 -7.84 -12.33
CA HIS A 16 6.53 -6.74 -11.73
C HIS A 16 5.67 -7.25 -10.56
N ALA A 17 5.44 -6.37 -9.58
CA ALA A 17 4.63 -6.64 -8.40
C ALA A 17 3.64 -5.49 -8.24
N THR A 18 2.52 -5.58 -8.96
CA THR A 18 1.51 -4.53 -8.95
C THR A 18 0.77 -4.52 -7.61
N PRO A 19 0.68 -3.36 -6.92
CA PRO A 19 -0.21 -3.23 -5.77
C PRO A 19 -1.64 -3.57 -6.16
N ALA A 20 -2.27 -4.46 -5.40
CA ALA A 20 -3.63 -4.92 -5.63
C ALA A 20 -4.61 -4.13 -4.74
N ALA A 21 -5.60 -3.51 -5.36
CA ALA A 21 -6.74 -2.94 -4.64
C ALA A 21 -7.71 -4.08 -4.27
N THR A 22 -8.14 -4.11 -3.01
CA THR A 22 -9.09 -5.10 -2.50
C THR A 22 -10.14 -4.43 -1.61
N THR A 23 -11.23 -5.14 -1.33
CA THR A 23 -12.18 -4.77 -0.29
C THR A 23 -11.94 -5.63 0.93
N LEU A 24 -11.82 -5.00 2.10
CA LEU A 24 -11.63 -5.67 3.37
C LEU A 24 -12.85 -5.49 4.26
N ARG A 25 -13.52 -6.58 4.61
CA ARG A 25 -14.60 -6.61 5.59
C ARG A 25 -14.04 -6.64 7.00
N LEU A 26 -14.37 -5.64 7.81
CA LEU A 26 -14.05 -5.61 9.24
C LEU A 26 -15.34 -5.38 10.04
N ALA A 27 -15.67 -6.34 10.91
CA ALA A 27 -16.96 -6.39 11.59
C ALA A 27 -18.12 -6.23 10.59
N ALA A 28 -18.89 -5.16 10.68
CA ALA A 28 -20.05 -4.91 9.84
C ALA A 28 -19.76 -4.08 8.58
N SER A 29 -18.55 -3.52 8.41
CA SER A 29 -18.25 -2.53 7.37
C SER A 29 -17.17 -3.00 6.40
N ASP A 30 -17.28 -2.59 5.13
CA ASP A 30 -16.28 -2.80 4.09
C ASP A 30 -15.39 -1.57 3.92
N TYR A 31 -14.09 -1.80 3.78
CA TYR A 31 -13.08 -0.75 3.60
C TYR A 31 -12.31 -0.99 2.31
N LEU A 32 -11.91 0.08 1.63
CA LEU A 32 -10.94 0.01 0.54
C LEU A 32 -9.57 -0.35 1.11
N ALA A 33 -8.88 -1.30 0.49
CA ALA A 33 -7.56 -1.75 0.91
C ALA A 33 -6.58 -1.85 -0.27
N LEU A 34 -5.30 -1.70 0.03
CA LEU A 34 -4.18 -1.82 -0.90
C LEU A 34 -3.18 -2.82 -0.35
N THR A 35 -2.95 -3.90 -1.09
CA THR A 35 -2.02 -4.97 -0.72
C THR A 35 -0.85 -4.99 -1.69
N PHE A 36 0.37 -5.05 -1.18
CA PHE A 36 1.57 -5.17 -2.01
C PHE A 36 2.72 -5.82 -1.25
N ARG A 37 3.66 -6.38 -2.01
CA ARG A 37 4.92 -6.91 -1.49
C ARG A 37 5.96 -5.78 -1.43
N ARG A 38 6.78 -5.76 -0.37
CA ARG A 38 7.90 -4.82 -0.23
C ARG A 38 9.13 -5.48 0.38
N ARG A 39 10.32 -4.95 0.13
CA ARG A 39 11.54 -5.31 0.86
C ARG A 39 11.45 -4.84 2.32
N ILE A 40 11.96 -5.67 3.22
CA ILE A 40 12.12 -5.33 4.64
C ILE A 40 13.34 -4.40 4.75
N ALA A 41 13.20 -3.29 5.49
CA ALA A 41 14.27 -2.34 5.80
C ALA A 41 15.04 -1.76 4.59
N THR A 42 14.35 -1.04 3.69
CA THR A 42 15.00 -0.31 2.59
C THR A 42 15.76 0.92 3.08
N GLN A 43 17.09 0.93 2.94
CA GLN A 43 17.88 2.14 3.20
C GLN A 43 17.62 3.20 2.11
N GLY A 44 17.53 4.47 2.51
CA GLY A 44 17.35 5.59 1.59
C GLY A 44 15.94 5.73 0.99
N LEU A 45 14.97 4.90 1.40
CA LEU A 45 13.60 4.93 0.88
C LEU A 45 12.58 4.82 1.99
N ALA A 46 11.64 5.77 1.99
CA ALA A 46 10.41 5.72 2.76
C ALA A 46 9.21 5.51 1.83
N HIS A 47 8.13 4.96 2.38
CA HIS A 47 6.87 4.86 1.67
C HIS A 47 5.69 5.12 2.61
N GLU A 48 4.61 5.62 2.03
CA GLU A 48 3.34 5.87 2.71
C GLU A 48 2.20 5.42 1.81
N VAL A 49 1.19 4.79 2.39
CA VAL A 49 -0.12 4.66 1.73
C VAL A 49 -0.93 5.89 2.10
N GLN A 50 -1.62 6.45 1.11
CA GLN A 50 -2.43 7.65 1.30
C GLN A 50 -3.81 7.42 0.70
N ALA A 51 -4.82 7.97 1.36
CA ALA A 51 -6.19 7.94 0.88
C ALA A 51 -6.68 9.35 0.52
N GLY A 52 -7.73 9.40 -0.31
CA GLY A 52 -8.38 10.63 -0.73
C GLY A 52 -9.79 10.37 -1.25
N GLY A 53 -10.67 11.37 -1.14
CA GLY A 53 -11.99 11.35 -1.77
C GLY A 53 -11.98 11.70 -3.25
N ASP A 54 -10.86 12.27 -3.72
CA ASP A 54 -10.58 12.68 -5.08
C ASP A 54 -9.12 12.33 -5.45
N LEU A 55 -8.69 12.66 -6.68
CA LEU A 55 -7.35 12.35 -7.18
C LEU A 55 -6.32 13.49 -6.94
N THR A 56 -6.69 14.51 -6.19
CA THR A 56 -5.91 15.74 -5.94
C THR A 56 -5.50 15.93 -4.49
N THR A 57 -6.35 15.53 -3.54
CA THR A 57 -6.18 15.68 -2.10
C THR A 57 -5.86 14.32 -1.49
N TRP A 58 -4.74 14.23 -0.77
CA TRP A 58 -4.20 12.96 -0.28
C TRP A 58 -3.76 13.08 1.19
N SER A 59 -4.08 12.07 2.00
CA SER A 59 -3.73 12.00 3.42
C SER A 59 -3.22 10.62 3.80
N SER A 60 -2.04 10.54 4.45
CA SER A 60 -1.55 9.30 5.07
C SER A 60 -2.28 8.98 6.38
N ALA A 61 -2.86 9.99 7.04
CA ALA A 61 -3.60 9.83 8.30
C ALA A 61 -4.94 9.10 8.14
N GLU A 62 -5.45 8.96 6.91
CA GLU A 62 -6.68 8.23 6.61
C GLU A 62 -6.43 6.74 6.29
N THR A 63 -5.21 6.25 6.51
CA THR A 63 -4.87 4.85 6.25
C THR A 63 -4.20 4.21 7.45
N THR A 64 -4.33 2.89 7.56
CA THR A 64 -3.65 2.10 8.58
C THR A 64 -3.33 0.70 8.07
N LEU A 65 -2.37 0.03 8.70
CA LEU A 65 -2.14 -1.40 8.47
C LEU A 65 -3.38 -2.19 8.90
N ALA A 66 -3.89 -3.02 7.99
CA ALA A 66 -5.04 -3.88 8.26
C ALA A 66 -4.68 -5.06 9.18
N ALA A 67 -3.41 -5.51 9.12
CA ALA A 67 -2.85 -6.60 9.91
C ALA A 67 -1.33 -6.42 10.00
N PRO A 68 -0.63 -7.14 10.91
CA PRO A 68 0.82 -7.23 10.86
C PRO A 68 1.31 -7.69 9.47
N PRO A 69 2.43 -7.14 8.96
CA PRO A 69 3.04 -7.61 7.72
C PRO A 69 3.30 -9.12 7.74
N LEU A 70 3.08 -9.78 6.59
CA LEU A 70 3.40 -11.19 6.40
C LEU A 70 4.83 -11.31 5.87
N ASP A 71 5.76 -11.72 6.72
CA ASP A 71 7.14 -12.00 6.34
C ASP A 71 7.23 -13.27 5.46
N HIS A 72 7.98 -13.21 4.37
CA HIS A 72 8.21 -14.35 3.47
C HIS A 72 9.52 -15.09 3.73
N GLY A 73 10.35 -14.62 4.66
CA GLY A 73 11.64 -15.23 4.99
C GLY A 73 12.75 -15.01 3.95
N ASP A 74 12.51 -14.14 2.96
CA ASP A 74 13.43 -13.84 1.87
C ASP A 74 13.86 -12.35 1.84
N GLY A 75 13.65 -11.65 2.96
CA GLY A 75 13.91 -10.22 3.08
C GLY A 75 12.79 -9.35 2.49
N THR A 76 11.63 -9.94 2.20
CA THR A 76 10.42 -9.21 1.80
C THR A 76 9.22 -9.60 2.64
N GLU A 77 8.23 -8.72 2.64
CA GLU A 77 6.97 -8.93 3.34
C GLU A 77 5.78 -8.47 2.47
N THR A 78 4.62 -9.08 2.66
CA THR A 78 3.35 -8.57 2.13
C THR A 78 2.69 -7.68 3.17
N VAL A 79 2.32 -6.47 2.77
CA VAL A 79 1.57 -5.53 3.61
C VAL A 79 0.21 -5.25 3.01
N THR A 80 -0.77 -5.06 3.88
CA THR A 80 -2.10 -4.58 3.50
C THR A 80 -2.42 -3.35 4.32
N TYR A 81 -2.60 -2.23 3.63
CA TYR A 81 -3.13 -1.00 4.20
C TYR A 81 -4.60 -0.88 3.84
N ARG A 82 -5.39 -0.27 4.72
CA ARG A 82 -6.79 0.04 4.46
C ARG A 82 -7.09 1.49 4.75
N ASP A 83 -8.12 1.99 4.10
CA ASP A 83 -8.80 3.21 4.45
C ASP A 83 -9.42 3.10 5.86
N LEU A 84 -9.47 4.23 6.56
CA LEU A 84 -10.19 4.37 7.82
C LEU A 84 -11.68 4.71 7.59
N ILE A 85 -12.04 5.22 6.42
CA ILE A 85 -13.41 5.54 6.04
C ILE A 85 -14.04 4.32 5.34
N PRO A 86 -15.17 3.79 5.86
CA PRO A 86 -15.94 2.74 5.19
C PRO A 86 -16.42 3.13 3.78
N LEU A 87 -16.55 2.14 2.89
CA LEU A 87 -17.04 2.35 1.52
C LEU A 87 -18.48 2.87 1.45
N ASP A 88 -19.30 2.64 2.47
CA ASP A 88 -20.68 3.13 2.57
C ASP A 88 -20.79 4.52 3.22
N ALA A 89 -19.70 5.04 3.80
CA ALA A 89 -19.66 6.33 4.48
C ALA A 89 -19.22 7.49 3.55
N ALA A 90 -18.68 7.19 2.37
CA ALA A 90 -18.26 8.19 1.38
C ALA A 90 -18.52 7.69 -0.05
N PRO A 91 -18.91 8.58 -0.99
CA PRO A 91 -19.29 8.16 -2.34
C PRO A 91 -18.10 7.68 -3.19
N THR A 92 -16.90 8.20 -2.94
CA THR A 92 -15.68 7.88 -3.68
C THR A 92 -14.49 7.86 -2.74
N ARG A 93 -13.62 6.85 -2.90
CA ARG A 93 -12.37 6.71 -2.17
C ARG A 93 -11.29 6.17 -3.09
N PHE A 94 -10.08 6.69 -2.94
CA PHE A 94 -8.89 6.30 -3.70
C PHE A 94 -7.75 5.99 -2.74
N LEU A 95 -6.91 5.03 -3.09
CA LEU A 95 -5.65 4.75 -2.41
C LEU A 95 -4.48 4.94 -3.38
N ARG A 96 -3.36 5.45 -2.87
CA ARG A 96 -2.08 5.44 -3.59
C ARG A 96 -0.94 5.01 -2.68
N LEU A 97 0.09 4.43 -3.27
CA LEU A 97 1.39 4.23 -2.66
C LEU A 97 2.31 5.38 -3.08
N ARG A 98 2.79 6.16 -2.11
CA ARG A 98 3.79 7.21 -2.32
C ARG A 98 5.15 6.71 -1.86
N LEU A 99 6.17 6.90 -2.69
CA LEU A 99 7.57 6.66 -2.35
C LEU A 99 8.29 8.00 -2.20
N THR A 100 9.20 8.07 -1.24
CA THR A 100 10.06 9.24 -1.01
C THR A 100 11.48 8.76 -0.76
N GLU A 101 12.45 9.32 -1.48
CA GLU A 101 13.87 9.10 -1.18
C GLU A 101 14.25 9.89 0.08
N THR A 102 14.88 9.22 1.04
CA THR A 102 15.41 9.87 2.24
C THR A 102 16.88 10.18 2.02
N PRO A 103 17.38 11.36 2.44
CA PRO A 103 18.80 11.72 2.34
C PRO A 103 19.74 10.70 3.01
#